data_AF-A0A820NHL9-F1
#
_entry.id   AF-A0A820NHL9-F1
#
_cell.length_a   1.000
_cell.length_b   1.000
_cell.length_c   1.000
_cell.angle_alpha   90.00
_cell.angle_beta   90.00
_cell.angle_gamma   90.00
#
_symmetry.space_group_name_H-M   'P 1'
#
loop_
_entity.id
_entity.type
_entity.pdbx_description
1 polymer ?
#
loop_
_entity_poly.entity_id
_entity_poly.type
_entity_poly.pdbx_seq_one_letter_code
_entity_poly.pdbx_strand_id
1 'polypeptide(L)'
;MKLKELNNRWTTLNETVHETLKNLKYMLSIHGDFQLTQDSLALWLTDLDVVLTNLEHLSEASSKEKIRQLNEMDEEIREKQTKIEYVRTCANYLLGKTIDARGLTINMNELTKFCQQLKDLTKRISKLKKKLTKSKDHTSPS
;
A
#
# COMPACT_ATOMS: atom_id res chain seq x y z
N MET A 1 33.73 45.66 -11.41
CA MET A 1 32.39 45.56 -10.76
C MET A 1 31.44 44.63 -11.54
N LYS A 2 31.17 44.88 -12.83
CA LYS A 2 30.24 44.08 -13.66
C LYS A 2 30.54 42.56 -13.76
N LEU A 3 31.83 42.17 -13.86
CA LEU A 3 32.20 40.75 -14.00
C LEU A 3 31.89 39.91 -12.74
N LYS A 4 32.10 40.49 -11.55
CA LYS A 4 31.86 39.82 -10.27
C LYS A 4 30.37 39.61 -10.02
N GLU A 5 29.54 40.57 -10.43
CA GLU A 5 28.08 40.48 -10.35
C GLU A 5 27.53 39.43 -11.32
N LEU A 6 28.04 39.41 -12.57
CA LEU A 6 27.68 38.40 -13.56
C LEU A 6 28.07 36.98 -13.08
N ASN A 7 29.27 36.85 -12.50
CA ASN A 7 29.74 35.60 -11.92
C ASN A 7 28.88 35.14 -10.74
N ASN A 8 28.51 36.04 -9.84
CA ASN A 8 27.62 35.70 -8.72
C ASN A 8 26.25 35.22 -9.20
N ARG A 9 25.65 35.92 -10.18
CA ARG A 9 24.36 35.50 -10.77
C ARG A 9 24.46 34.14 -11.45
N TRP A 10 25.56 33.88 -12.16
CA TRP A 10 25.84 32.59 -12.78
C TRP A 10 25.97 31.48 -11.73
N THR A 11 26.72 31.71 -10.66
CA THR A 11 26.88 30.74 -9.56
C THR A 11 25.53 30.43 -8.90
N THR A 12 24.75 31.44 -8.53
CA THR A 12 23.42 31.26 -7.93
C THR A 12 22.46 30.51 -8.85
N LEU A 13 22.47 30.81 -10.15
CA LEU A 13 21.67 30.08 -11.12
C LEU A 13 22.10 28.61 -11.19
N ASN A 14 23.40 28.35 -11.26
CA ASN A 14 23.94 27.00 -11.34
C ASN A 14 23.63 26.18 -10.08
N GLU A 15 23.74 26.76 -8.90
CA GLU A 15 23.33 26.16 -7.62
C GLU A 15 21.83 25.83 -7.61
N THR A 16 20.99 26.77 -8.04
CA THR A 16 19.54 26.58 -8.11
C THR A 16 19.15 25.45 -9.07
N VAL A 17 19.78 25.40 -10.24
CA VAL A 17 19.55 24.35 -11.25
C VAL A 17 20.01 23.00 -10.70
N HIS A 18 21.17 22.94 -10.05
CA HIS A 18 21.69 21.71 -9.47
C HIS A 18 20.77 21.15 -8.36
N GLU A 19 20.30 22.01 -7.46
CA GLU A 19 19.38 21.63 -6.40
C GLU A 19 18.02 21.19 -6.94
N THR A 20 17.49 21.91 -7.94
CA THR A 20 16.25 21.53 -8.63
C THR A 20 16.36 20.15 -9.28
N LEU A 21 17.45 19.87 -9.99
CA LEU A 21 17.69 18.58 -10.62
C LEU A 21 17.81 17.44 -9.59
N LYS A 22 18.47 17.67 -8.46
CA LYS A 22 18.57 16.69 -7.37
C LYS A 22 17.19 16.36 -6.80
N ASN A 23 16.36 17.36 -6.55
CA ASN A 23 15.01 17.19 -6.03
C ASN A 23 14.11 16.43 -7.03
N LEU A 24 14.17 16.77 -8.31
CA LEU A 24 13.40 16.06 -9.35
C LEU A 24 13.77 14.57 -9.43
N LYS A 25 15.06 14.23 -9.38
CA LYS A 25 15.52 12.83 -9.38
C LYS A 25 15.01 12.05 -8.17
N TYR A 26 15.06 12.65 -6.99
CA TYR A 26 14.54 12.03 -5.76
C TYR A 26 13.03 11.79 -5.83
N MET A 27 12.26 12.78 -6.31
CA MET A 27 10.81 12.65 -6.49
C MET A 27 10.46 11.56 -7.51
N LEU A 28 11.20 11.45 -8.61
CA LEU A 28 11.01 10.40 -9.60
C LEU A 28 11.25 9.00 -9.01
N SER A 29 12.28 8.84 -8.18
CA SER A 29 12.55 7.58 -7.47
C SER A 29 11.40 7.20 -6.56
N ILE A 30 10.92 8.13 -5.73
CA ILE A 30 9.79 7.85 -4.82
C ILE A 30 8.52 7.51 -5.60
N HIS A 31 8.26 8.20 -6.71
CA HIS A 31 7.13 7.88 -7.57
C HIS A 31 7.25 6.46 -8.15
N GLY A 32 8.43 6.06 -8.59
CA GLY A 32 8.70 4.70 -9.04
C GLY A 32 8.44 3.66 -7.94
N ASP A 33 8.97 3.88 -6.74
CA ASP A 33 8.78 2.97 -5.60
C ASP A 33 7.31 2.88 -5.15
N PHE A 34 6.59 4.00 -5.22
CA PHE A 34 5.15 4.06 -4.99
C PHE A 34 4.40 3.18 -6.00
N GLN A 35 4.65 3.38 -7.29
CA GLN A 35 3.97 2.64 -8.37
C GLN A 35 4.24 1.14 -8.26
N LEU A 36 5.50 0.74 -8.07
CA LEU A 36 5.87 -0.66 -7.89
C LEU A 36 5.17 -1.29 -6.68
N THR A 37 5.08 -0.55 -5.57
CA THR A 37 4.38 -1.03 -4.37
C THR A 37 2.88 -1.15 -4.62
N GLN A 38 2.31 -0.19 -5.33
CA GLN A 38 0.90 -0.17 -5.68
C GLN A 38 0.52 -1.37 -6.57
N ASP A 39 1.28 -1.62 -7.64
CA ASP A 39 1.06 -2.74 -8.55
C ASP A 39 1.18 -4.08 -7.81
N SER A 40 2.20 -4.22 -6.96
CA SER A 40 2.39 -5.40 -6.11
C SER A 40 1.22 -5.63 -5.14
N LEU A 41 0.67 -4.57 -4.53
CA LEU A 41 -0.47 -4.66 -3.63
C LEU A 41 -1.77 -4.99 -4.36
N ALA A 42 -1.96 -4.47 -5.58
CA ALA A 42 -3.15 -4.73 -6.39
C ALA A 42 -3.25 -6.21 -6.79
N LEU A 43 -2.14 -6.79 -7.24
CA LEU A 43 -2.04 -8.22 -7.52
C LEU A 43 -2.34 -9.04 -6.27
N TRP A 44 -1.67 -8.71 -5.17
CA TRP A 44 -1.87 -9.41 -3.90
C TRP A 44 -3.31 -9.32 -3.38
N LEU A 45 -3.99 -8.19 -3.51
CA LEU A 45 -5.41 -8.06 -3.12
C LEU A 45 -6.32 -8.93 -3.98
N THR A 46 -6.01 -9.05 -5.27
CA THR A 46 -6.75 -9.92 -6.19
C THR A 46 -6.55 -11.38 -5.81
N ASP A 47 -5.31 -11.79 -5.55
CA ASP A 47 -4.98 -13.14 -5.10
C ASP A 47 -5.66 -13.45 -3.76
N LEU A 48 -5.61 -12.53 -2.80
CA LEU A 48 -6.26 -12.67 -1.52
C LEU A 48 -7.78 -12.85 -1.68
N ASP A 49 -8.41 -12.08 -2.56
CA ASP A 49 -9.85 -12.20 -2.85
C ASP A 49 -10.21 -13.55 -3.47
N VAL A 50 -9.38 -14.06 -4.39
CA VAL A 50 -9.55 -15.38 -5.00
C VAL A 50 -9.41 -16.49 -3.96
N VAL A 51 -8.36 -16.46 -3.14
CA VAL A 51 -8.14 -17.49 -2.11
C VAL A 51 -9.25 -17.44 -1.07
N LEU A 52 -9.70 -16.24 -0.67
CA LEU A 52 -10.81 -16.08 0.27
C LEU A 52 -12.12 -16.62 -0.31
N THR A 53 -12.43 -16.31 -1.57
CA THR A 53 -13.60 -16.82 -2.28
C THR A 53 -13.57 -18.36 -2.37
N ASN A 54 -12.40 -18.93 -2.67
CA ASN A 54 -12.20 -20.37 -2.67
C ASN A 54 -12.47 -20.99 -1.29
N LEU A 55 -11.93 -20.40 -0.22
CA LEU A 55 -12.16 -20.86 1.15
C LEU A 55 -13.63 -20.77 1.58
N GLU A 56 -14.33 -19.72 1.16
CA GLU A 56 -15.74 -19.47 1.47
C GLU A 56 -16.68 -20.47 0.78
N HIS A 57 -16.41 -20.81 -0.48
CA HIS A 57 -17.41 -21.45 -1.34
C HIS A 57 -17.01 -22.78 -1.97
N LEU A 58 -15.72 -22.99 -2.26
CA LEU A 58 -15.28 -24.11 -3.11
C LEU A 58 -14.43 -25.12 -2.34
N SER A 59 -13.75 -24.70 -1.28
CA SER A 59 -12.82 -25.52 -0.53
C SER A 59 -13.54 -26.59 0.30
N GLU A 60 -13.12 -27.84 0.13
CA GLU A 60 -13.53 -29.00 0.93
C GLU A 60 -12.68 -29.19 2.20
N ALA A 61 -11.74 -28.28 2.47
CA ALA A 61 -10.86 -28.36 3.63
C ALA A 61 -11.64 -28.33 4.96
N SER A 62 -11.14 -29.04 5.97
CA SER A 62 -11.75 -29.04 7.30
C SER A 62 -11.80 -27.63 7.91
N SER A 63 -12.77 -27.37 8.78
CA SER A 63 -12.87 -26.07 9.48
C SER A 63 -11.58 -25.69 10.21
N LYS A 64 -10.84 -26.67 10.75
CA LYS A 64 -9.54 -26.43 11.40
C LYS A 64 -8.51 -25.91 10.42
N GLU A 65 -8.43 -26.51 9.24
CA GLU A 65 -7.48 -26.12 8.19
C GLU A 65 -7.84 -24.75 7.59
N LYS A 66 -9.13 -24.49 7.35
CA LYS A 66 -9.61 -23.16 6.93
C LYS A 66 -9.26 -22.07 7.95
N ILE A 67 -9.44 -22.33 9.25
CA ILE A 67 -9.07 -21.37 10.30
C ILE A 67 -7.56 -21.11 10.30
N ARG A 68 -6.74 -22.14 10.10
CA ARG A 68 -5.27 -22.01 10.01
C ARG A 68 -4.87 -21.08 8.86
N GLN A 69 -5.40 -21.31 7.66
CA GLN A 69 -5.12 -20.47 6.49
C GLN A 69 -5.60 -19.03 6.67
N LEU A 70 -6.77 -18.83 7.29
CA LEU A 70 -7.27 -17.48 7.60
C LEU A 70 -6.37 -16.73 8.61
N ASN A 71 -5.71 -17.44 9.53
CA ASN A 71 -4.73 -16.83 10.43
C ASN A 71 -3.44 -16.44 9.68
N GLU A 72 -2.98 -17.27 8.74
CA GLU A 72 -1.82 -16.92 7.90
C GLU A 72 -2.10 -15.68 7.04
N MET A 73 -3.32 -15.57 6.51
CA MET A 73 -3.76 -14.35 5.81
C MET A 73 -3.77 -13.13 6.73
N ASP A 74 -4.20 -13.26 7.99
CA ASP A 74 -4.18 -12.15 8.96
C ASP A 74 -2.75 -11.66 9.24
N GLU A 75 -1.76 -12.56 9.29
CA GLU A 75 -0.33 -12.19 9.39
C GLU A 75 0.14 -11.44 8.14
N GLU A 76 -0.15 -11.97 6.95
CA GLU A 76 0.29 -11.32 5.71
C GLU A 76 -0.35 -9.94 5.54
N ILE A 77 -1.64 -9.79 5.88
CA ILE A 77 -2.34 -8.50 5.91
C ILE A 77 -1.60 -7.52 6.80
N ARG A 78 -1.14 -7.94 7.98
CA ARG A 78 -0.40 -7.10 8.94
C ARG A 78 0.89 -6.58 8.31
N GLU A 79 1.65 -7.45 7.65
CA GLU A 79 2.90 -7.07 6.98
C GLU A 79 2.65 -6.06 5.84
N LYS A 80 1.63 -6.29 5.01
CA LYS A 80 1.27 -5.36 3.94
C LYS A 80 0.81 -4.00 4.48
N GLN A 81 0.10 -3.96 5.61
CA GLN A 81 -0.32 -2.70 6.25
C GLN A 81 0.87 -1.82 6.63
N THR A 82 1.96 -2.39 7.14
CA THR A 82 3.18 -1.64 7.46
C THR A 82 3.79 -1.01 6.20
N LYS A 83 3.85 -1.76 5.09
CA LYS A 83 4.37 -1.25 3.81
C LYS A 83 3.49 -0.12 3.24
N ILE A 84 2.17 -0.26 3.34
CA ILE A 84 1.21 0.77 2.93
C ILE A 84 1.41 2.08 3.73
N GLU A 85 1.61 1.98 5.04
CA GLU A 85 1.79 3.17 5.89
C GLU A 85 3.13 3.89 5.62
N TYR A 86 4.18 3.14 5.33
CA TYR A 86 5.46 3.70 4.89
C TYR A 86 5.29 4.53 3.60
N VAL A 87 4.66 3.94 2.58
CA VAL A 87 4.42 4.61 1.29
C VAL A 87 3.52 5.84 1.46
N ARG A 88 2.48 5.77 2.30
CA ARG A 88 1.63 6.91 2.65
C ARG A 88 2.43 8.05 3.28
N THR A 89 3.32 7.73 4.21
CA THR A 89 4.17 8.72 4.90
C THR A 89 5.08 9.44 3.90
N CYS A 90 5.73 8.69 3.00
CA CYS A 90 6.56 9.27 1.94
C CYS A 90 5.76 10.17 0.99
N ALA A 91 4.55 9.75 0.60
CA ALA A 91 3.68 10.54 -0.27
C ALA A 91 3.20 11.84 0.40
N ASN A 92 2.81 11.80 1.68
CA ASN A 92 2.44 13.00 2.43
C ASN A 92 3.59 14.00 2.56
N TYR A 93 4.82 13.51 2.77
CA TYR A 93 6.00 14.37 2.79
C TYR A 93 6.19 15.09 1.45
N LEU A 94 6.05 14.38 0.33
CA LEU A 94 6.17 14.97 -1.01
C LEU A 94 5.06 15.97 -1.34
N LEU A 95 3.82 15.71 -0.90
CA LEU A 95 2.70 16.65 -1.06
C LEU A 95 3.02 18.02 -0.43
N GLY A 96 3.71 18.04 0.71
CA GLY A 96 4.12 19.27 1.37
C GLY A 96 5.29 20.00 0.69
N LYS A 97 5.91 19.43 -0.34
CA LYS A 97 7.08 19.98 -1.02
C LYS A 97 6.84 20.34 -2.49
N THR A 98 5.80 19.79 -3.11
CA THR A 98 5.51 20.04 -4.54
C THR A 98 4.59 21.25 -4.74
N ILE A 99 4.79 21.97 -5.84
CA ILE A 99 3.95 23.08 -6.29
C ILE A 99 2.80 22.57 -7.19
N ASP A 100 3.02 21.48 -7.95
CA ASP A 100 1.96 20.75 -8.67
C ASP A 100 1.81 19.35 -8.07
N ALA A 101 0.76 19.17 -7.29
CA ALA A 101 0.46 17.94 -6.57
C ALA A 101 -0.46 16.99 -7.34
N ARG A 102 -0.92 17.32 -8.55
CA ARG A 102 -2.02 16.58 -9.21
C ARG A 102 -1.75 15.08 -9.37
N GLY A 103 -0.58 14.71 -9.89
CA GLY A 103 -0.21 13.29 -10.04
C GLY A 103 -0.14 12.56 -8.70
N LEU A 104 0.47 13.19 -7.70
CA LEU A 104 0.58 12.63 -6.35
C LEU A 104 -0.79 12.49 -5.64
N THR A 105 -1.71 13.41 -5.87
CA THR A 105 -3.08 13.34 -5.37
C THR A 105 -3.86 12.17 -5.98
N ILE A 106 -3.71 11.92 -7.28
CA ILE A 106 -4.33 10.77 -7.95
C ILE A 106 -3.82 9.47 -7.31
N ASN A 107 -2.51 9.35 -7.16
CA ASN A 107 -1.85 8.20 -6.54
C ASN A 107 -2.36 7.98 -5.09
N MET A 108 -2.49 9.05 -4.31
CA MET A 108 -3.04 8.97 -2.94
C MET A 108 -4.51 8.53 -2.89
N ASN A 109 -5.32 8.93 -3.87
CA ASN A 109 -6.70 8.45 -3.99
C ASN A 109 -6.74 6.95 -4.29
N GLU A 110 -5.83 6.44 -5.12
CA GLU A 110 -5.73 5.01 -5.41
C GLU A 110 -5.26 4.22 -4.17
N LEU A 111 -4.26 4.72 -3.44
CA LEU A 111 -3.86 4.14 -2.14
C LEU A 111 -5.03 4.07 -1.15
N THR A 112 -5.90 5.08 -1.16
CA THR A 112 -7.10 5.12 -0.32
C THR A 112 -8.10 4.03 -0.72
N LYS A 113 -8.32 3.81 -2.03
CA LYS A 113 -9.16 2.71 -2.53
C LYS A 113 -8.61 1.35 -2.09
N PHE A 114 -7.30 1.12 -2.19
CA PHE A 114 -6.67 -0.11 -1.71
C PHE A 114 -6.90 -0.35 -0.23
N CYS A 115 -6.74 0.70 0.59
CA CYS A 115 -6.99 0.58 2.03
C CYS A 115 -8.45 0.25 2.34
N GLN A 116 -9.39 0.74 1.52
CA GLN A 116 -10.79 0.38 1.66
C GLN A 116 -11.04 -1.09 1.31
N GLN A 117 -10.49 -1.57 0.19
CA GLN A 117 -10.58 -2.98 -0.21
C GLN A 117 -10.00 -3.91 0.86
N LEU A 118 -8.82 -3.56 1.40
CA LEU A 118 -8.18 -4.32 2.47
C LEU A 118 -9.08 -4.41 3.71
N LYS A 119 -9.68 -3.30 4.14
CA LYS A 119 -10.62 -3.28 5.27
C LYS A 119 -11.80 -4.22 5.03
N ASP A 120 -12.31 -4.28 3.82
CA ASP A 120 -13.48 -5.10 3.50
C ASP A 120 -13.13 -6.60 3.44
N LEU A 121 -11.94 -6.96 2.91
CA LEU A 121 -11.41 -8.32 3.00
C LEU A 121 -11.16 -8.76 4.44
N THR A 122 -10.56 -7.92 5.28
CA THR A 122 -10.36 -8.23 6.71
C THR A 122 -11.69 -8.47 7.45
N LYS A 123 -12.74 -7.71 7.12
CA LYS A 123 -14.09 -7.96 7.66
C LYS A 123 -14.64 -9.30 7.20
N ARG A 124 -14.43 -9.69 5.93
CA ARG A 124 -14.86 -10.99 5.41
C ARG A 124 -14.14 -12.14 6.11
N ILE A 125 -12.81 -12.08 6.22
CA ILE A 125 -12.00 -13.05 6.98
C ILE A 125 -12.52 -13.19 8.41
N SER A 126 -12.76 -12.07 9.09
CA SER A 126 -13.30 -12.07 10.46
C SER A 126 -14.67 -12.73 10.57
N LYS A 127 -15.57 -12.50 9.59
CA LYS A 127 -16.89 -13.15 9.53
C LYS A 127 -16.77 -14.65 9.30
N LEU A 128 -15.92 -15.07 8.37
CA LEU A 128 -15.71 -16.47 8.05
C LEU A 128 -15.13 -17.25 9.24
N LYS A 129 -14.11 -16.69 9.91
CA LYS A 129 -13.55 -17.26 11.15
C LYS A 129 -14.64 -17.49 12.19
N LYS A 130 -15.48 -16.48 12.47
CA LYS A 130 -16.61 -16.60 13.42
C LYS A 130 -17.62 -17.68 13.03
N LYS A 131 -17.89 -17.85 11.74
CA LYS A 131 -18.81 -18.90 11.25
C LYS A 131 -18.21 -20.30 11.48
N LEU A 132 -16.93 -20.46 11.17
CA LEU A 132 -16.23 -21.74 11.31
C LEU A 132 -16.04 -22.16 12.77
N THR A 133 -15.82 -21.20 13.69
CA THR A 133 -15.73 -21.50 15.13
C THR A 133 -17.09 -21.91 15.70
N LYS A 134 -18.17 -21.20 15.36
CA LYS A 134 -19.53 -21.56 15.82
C LYS A 134 -20.01 -22.93 15.31
N SER A 135 -19.66 -23.29 14.07
CA SER A 135 -20.00 -24.60 13.51
C SER A 135 -19.27 -25.75 14.20
N LYS A 136 -18.12 -25.49 14.84
CA LYS A 136 -17.34 -26.46 15.61
C LYS A 136 -18.01 -26.77 16.96
N ASP A 137 -18.69 -25.81 17.56
CA ASP A 137 -19.34 -25.97 18.88
C ASP A 137 -20.62 -26.82 18.84
N HIS A 138 -21.18 -27.06 17.65
CA HIS A 138 -22.38 -27.90 17.45
C HIS A 138 -22.08 -29.34 17.02
N THR A 139 -20.80 -29.73 16.85
CA THR A 139 -20.41 -31.07 16.36
C THR A 139 -19.68 -31.93 17.40
N SER A 140 -19.71 -31.57 18.68
CA SER A 140 -19.30 -32.47 19.77
C SER A 140 -20.49 -33.35 20.18
N PRO A 141 -20.47 -34.68 19.96
CA PRO A 141 -21.49 -35.57 20.50
C PRO A 141 -21.20 -35.85 21.98
N SER A 142 -22.26 -35.80 22.80
CA SER A 142 -22.33 -36.44 24.11
C SER A 142 -22.18 -37.97 24.00
#